data_AF-A0A8T2QNG9-F1
#
_entry.id   AF-A0A8T2QNG9-F1
#
_cell.length_a   1.000
_cell.length_b   1.000
_cell.length_c   1.000
_cell.angle_alpha   90.00
_cell.angle_beta   90.00
_cell.angle_gamma   90.00
#
_symmetry.space_group_name_H-M   'P 1'
#
loop_
_entity.id
_entity.type
_entity.pdbx_description
1 polymer ?
#
loop_
_entity_poly.entity_id
_entity_poly.type
_entity_poly.pdbx_seq_one_letter_code
_entity_poly.pdbx_strand_id
1 'polypeptide(L)'
;MGVNSLSDSIPIEESLSILRLGNQGEESKNYLIDSSMEGEAISSEPRNQETLEGSGPFMKNDDICLKQQELENVRQQAKDIIARIRQRNEQNSLLAQELDKRTKVSSRSSYMKRIRELIKNSKKQDTDISHIIAETRELHRESNANQERLKRTYAIVDELVFRDAKKDATSRQAYRLLTSIHDNFAECSDKIFTLDKLHREITELASTVEAMEKRPVDLHRAEADFSTLVSENACLERAIQANSKNSG
;
A
#
# COMPACT_ATOMS: atom_id res chain seq x y z
N MET A 1 15.42 -20.98 -19.55
CA MET A 1 13.99 -21.18 -19.90
C MET A 1 13.25 -19.86 -19.74
N GLY A 2 12.63 -19.39 -20.82
CA GLY A 2 11.47 -18.48 -20.83
C GLY A 2 11.62 -17.09 -20.21
N VAL A 3 12.27 -16.16 -20.91
CA VAL A 3 12.05 -14.72 -20.71
C VAL A 3 10.83 -14.29 -21.52
N ASN A 4 9.64 -14.29 -20.92
CA ASN A 4 8.46 -13.67 -21.53
C ASN A 4 8.32 -12.23 -21.04
N SER A 5 8.88 -11.32 -21.83
CA SER A 5 8.59 -9.89 -21.77
C SER A 5 7.15 -9.66 -22.26
N LEU A 6 6.21 -9.48 -21.34
CA LEU A 6 4.90 -8.91 -21.66
C LEU A 6 5.08 -7.39 -21.79
N SER A 7 5.16 -6.96 -23.05
CA SER A 7 5.06 -5.57 -23.46
C SER A 7 3.62 -5.09 -23.24
N ASP A 8 3.38 -4.38 -22.15
CA ASP A 8 2.17 -3.57 -21.97
C ASP A 8 2.28 -2.31 -22.85
N SER A 9 2.28 -2.51 -24.16
CA SER A 9 1.90 -1.47 -25.11
C SER A 9 0.45 -1.73 -25.44
N ILE A 10 -0.44 -0.77 -25.10
CA ILE A 10 -1.77 -0.70 -25.71
C ILE A 10 -1.54 -0.88 -27.22
N PRO A 11 -2.17 -1.87 -27.87
CA PRO A 11 -1.89 -2.17 -29.27
C PRO A 11 -2.01 -0.87 -30.05
N ILE A 12 -0.96 -0.51 -30.79
CA ILE A 12 -0.92 0.72 -31.60
C ILE A 12 -2.17 0.79 -32.49
N GLU A 13 -2.71 -0.37 -32.90
CA GLU A 13 -4.01 -0.50 -33.58
C GLU A 13 -5.21 0.09 -32.83
N GLU A 14 -5.30 -0.08 -31.51
CA GLU A 14 -6.44 0.39 -30.71
C GLU A 14 -6.42 1.91 -30.51
N SER A 15 -5.21 2.48 -30.41
CA SER A 15 -5.04 3.94 -30.41
C SER A 15 -5.30 4.56 -31.79
N LEU A 16 -4.88 3.86 -32.87
CA LEU A 16 -5.15 4.27 -34.25
C LEU A 16 -6.63 4.15 -34.62
N SER A 17 -7.34 3.15 -34.09
CA SER A 17 -8.77 2.98 -34.34
C SER A 17 -9.60 4.05 -33.63
N ILE A 18 -9.25 4.42 -32.39
CA ILE A 18 -9.87 5.56 -31.68
C ILE A 18 -9.62 6.88 -32.42
N LEU A 19 -8.39 7.13 -32.90
CA LEU A 19 -8.08 8.34 -33.65
C LEU A 19 -8.84 8.39 -34.99
N ARG A 20 -8.96 7.25 -35.69
CA ARG A 20 -9.73 7.14 -36.93
C ARG A 20 -11.22 7.37 -36.72
N LEU A 21 -11.79 6.83 -35.63
CA LEU A 21 -13.18 7.09 -35.24
C LEU A 21 -13.41 8.55 -34.87
N GLY A 22 -12.46 9.20 -34.19
CA GLY A 22 -12.50 10.63 -33.90
C GLY A 22 -12.51 11.48 -35.18
N ASN A 23 -11.63 11.17 -36.13
CA ASN A 23 -11.57 11.88 -37.41
C ASN A 23 -12.84 11.66 -38.26
N GLN A 24 -13.36 10.43 -38.32
CA GLN A 24 -14.65 10.16 -38.99
C GLN A 24 -15.83 10.91 -38.34
N GLY A 25 -15.79 11.09 -37.02
CA GLY A 25 -16.78 11.87 -36.28
C GLY A 25 -16.74 13.35 -36.64
N GLU A 26 -15.55 13.94 -36.75
CA GLU A 26 -15.37 15.34 -37.18
C GLU A 26 -15.71 15.54 -38.67
N GLU A 27 -15.36 14.60 -39.55
CA GLU A 27 -15.76 14.65 -40.97
C GLU A 27 -17.29 14.56 -41.13
N SER A 28 -17.95 13.66 -40.39
CA SER A 28 -19.42 13.52 -40.41
C SER A 28 -20.11 14.77 -39.85
N LYS A 29 -19.52 15.41 -38.84
CA LYS A 29 -19.99 16.67 -38.25
C LYS A 29 -19.89 17.82 -39.26
N ASN A 30 -18.78 17.94 -39.97
CA ASN A 30 -18.60 18.97 -41.00
C ASN A 30 -19.60 18.78 -42.15
N TYR A 31 -19.79 17.54 -42.61
CA TYR A 31 -20.77 17.22 -43.65
C TYR A 31 -22.22 17.59 -43.26
N LEU A 32 -22.59 17.38 -41.99
CA LEU A 32 -23.90 17.76 -41.45
C LEU A 32 -24.07 19.29 -41.34
N ILE A 33 -23.01 20.01 -40.99
CA ILE A 33 -23.02 21.48 -40.94
C ILE A 33 -23.17 22.04 -42.36
N ASP A 34 -22.39 21.54 -43.32
CA ASP A 34 -22.44 21.98 -44.72
C ASP A 34 -23.81 21.70 -45.36
N SER A 35 -24.36 20.49 -45.15
CA SER A 35 -25.71 20.14 -45.62
C SER A 35 -26.82 20.98 -44.97
N SER A 36 -26.61 21.43 -43.72
CA SER A 36 -27.53 22.33 -43.02
C SER A 36 -27.43 23.76 -43.56
N MET A 37 -26.23 24.24 -43.91
CA MET A 37 -26.03 25.55 -44.52
C MET A 37 -26.59 25.60 -45.94
N GLU A 38 -26.45 24.54 -46.74
CA GLU A 38 -27.08 24.41 -48.05
C GLU A 38 -28.62 24.41 -47.94
N GLY A 39 -29.18 23.73 -46.94
CA GLY A 39 -30.62 23.74 -46.68
C GLY A 39 -31.17 25.11 -46.27
N GLU A 40 -30.40 25.90 -45.51
CA GLU A 40 -30.75 27.28 -45.16
C GLU A 40 -30.60 28.25 -46.36
N ALA A 41 -29.58 28.05 -47.21
CA ALA A 41 -29.39 28.83 -48.43
C ALA A 41 -30.57 28.65 -49.41
N ILE A 42 -31.00 27.41 -49.65
CA ILE A 42 -32.15 27.08 -50.52
C ILE A 42 -33.47 27.63 -49.96
N SER A 43 -33.58 27.78 -48.63
CA SER A 43 -34.76 28.39 -48.00
C SER A 43 -34.77 29.93 -48.08
N SER A 44 -33.65 30.56 -48.45
CA SER A 44 -33.49 32.02 -48.50
C SER A 44 -33.51 32.63 -49.91
N GLU A 45 -33.55 31.77 -50.95
CA GLU A 45 -33.55 32.19 -52.36
C GLU A 45 -34.95 32.64 -52.83
N PRO A 46 -35.10 33.84 -53.45
CA PRO A 46 -36.41 34.31 -53.90
C PRO A 46 -36.90 33.49 -55.10
N ARG A 47 -38.09 32.91 -54.97
CA ARG A 47 -38.74 32.04 -55.94
C ARG A 47 -39.12 32.80 -57.22
N ASN A 48 -38.24 32.80 -58.22
CA ASN A 48 -38.58 33.26 -59.57
C ASN A 48 -39.52 32.24 -60.23
N GLN A 49 -40.70 32.70 -60.65
CA GLN A 49 -41.65 31.90 -61.44
C GLN A 49 -41.10 31.73 -62.86
N GLU A 50 -40.59 30.55 -63.18
CA GLU A 50 -40.55 30.06 -64.55
C GLU A 50 -41.36 28.77 -64.66
N THR A 51 -42.37 28.83 -65.53
CA THR A 51 -43.27 27.76 -65.92
C THR A 51 -42.51 26.60 -66.56
N LEU A 52 -42.69 25.40 -66.02
CA LEU A 52 -42.54 24.16 -66.79
C LEU A 52 -43.71 23.22 -66.51
N GLU A 53 -44.55 23.11 -67.53
CA GLU A 53 -45.55 22.07 -67.68
C GLU A 53 -44.84 20.71 -67.82
N GLY A 54 -45.22 19.78 -66.95
CA GLY A 54 -44.73 18.40 -66.96
C GLY A 54 -45.61 17.57 -66.04
N SER A 55 -46.57 16.86 -66.63
CA SER A 55 -47.56 16.02 -65.97
C SER A 55 -46.93 14.85 -65.20
N GLY A 56 -46.78 15.00 -63.89
CA GLY A 56 -46.72 13.91 -62.91
C GLY A 56 -48.06 13.84 -62.15
N PRO A 57 -48.44 12.70 -61.55
CA PRO A 57 -49.73 12.59 -60.87
C PRO A 57 -49.79 13.61 -59.72
N PHE A 58 -50.78 14.50 -59.77
CA PHE A 58 -51.06 15.47 -58.72
C PHE A 58 -51.28 14.72 -57.39
N MET A 59 -50.31 14.82 -56.48
CA MET A 59 -50.46 14.38 -55.09
C MET A 59 -51.61 15.16 -54.46
N LYS A 60 -52.47 14.48 -53.68
CA LYS A 60 -53.58 15.15 -52.98
C LYS A 60 -53.01 16.14 -51.96
N ASN A 61 -53.66 17.30 -51.79
CA ASN A 61 -53.20 18.33 -50.83
C ASN A 61 -53.00 17.79 -49.39
N ASP A 62 -53.76 16.75 -49.03
CA ASP A 62 -53.63 16.04 -47.74
C ASP A 62 -52.29 15.28 -47.62
N ASP A 63 -51.78 14.67 -48.70
CA ASP A 63 -50.49 13.95 -48.71
C ASP A 63 -49.30 14.91 -48.57
N ILE A 64 -49.42 16.12 -49.13
CA ILE A 64 -48.40 17.18 -49.01
C ILE A 64 -48.33 17.68 -47.56
N CYS A 65 -49.49 17.88 -46.93
CA CYS A 65 -49.60 18.30 -45.53
C CYS A 65 -48.97 17.26 -44.57
N LEU A 66 -49.26 15.97 -44.79
CA LEU A 66 -48.67 14.88 -44.01
C LEU A 66 -47.15 14.81 -44.14
N LYS A 67 -46.62 14.97 -45.37
CA LYS A 67 -45.16 15.00 -45.60
C LYS A 67 -44.48 16.22 -44.99
N GLN A 68 -45.15 17.39 -44.99
CA GLN A 68 -44.66 18.58 -44.30
C GLN A 68 -44.63 18.39 -42.78
N GLN A 69 -45.65 17.74 -42.21
CA GLN A 69 -45.69 17.42 -40.79
C GLN A 69 -44.61 16.41 -40.37
N GLU A 70 -44.37 15.38 -41.19
CA GLU A 70 -43.25 14.43 -40.99
C GLU A 70 -41.90 15.15 -41.04
N LEU A 71 -41.71 16.05 -41.99
CA LEU A 71 -40.47 16.80 -42.15
C LEU A 71 -40.22 17.75 -40.97
N GLU A 72 -41.26 18.38 -40.44
CA GLU A 72 -41.15 19.22 -39.23
C GLU A 72 -40.87 18.38 -37.98
N ASN A 73 -41.46 17.19 -37.86
CA ASN A 73 -41.14 16.26 -36.78
C ASN A 73 -39.65 15.82 -36.84
N VAL A 74 -39.14 15.48 -38.02
CA VAL A 74 -37.72 15.13 -38.21
C VAL A 74 -36.81 16.32 -37.87
N ARG A 75 -37.19 17.55 -38.27
CA ARG A 75 -36.45 18.77 -37.90
C ARG A 75 -36.41 18.99 -36.39
N GLN A 76 -37.53 18.79 -35.71
CA GLN A 76 -37.59 18.92 -34.26
C GLN A 76 -36.74 17.84 -33.56
N GLN A 77 -36.81 16.59 -34.04
CA GLN A 77 -35.94 15.52 -33.55
C GLN A 77 -34.45 15.83 -33.77
N ALA A 78 -34.09 16.40 -34.92
CA ALA A 78 -32.72 16.82 -35.21
C ALA A 78 -32.23 17.90 -34.23
N LYS A 79 -33.07 18.92 -33.95
CA LYS A 79 -32.77 19.95 -32.95
C LYS A 79 -32.58 19.35 -31.55
N ASP A 80 -33.43 18.43 -31.15
CA ASP A 80 -33.35 17.75 -29.85
C ASP A 80 -32.09 16.87 -29.74
N ILE A 81 -31.68 16.23 -30.84
CA ILE A 81 -30.46 15.44 -30.90
C ILE A 81 -29.23 16.35 -30.79
N ILE A 82 -29.20 17.48 -31.51
CA ILE A 82 -28.11 18.46 -31.45
C ILE A 82 -27.97 19.03 -30.02
N ALA A 83 -29.08 19.36 -29.36
CA ALA A 83 -29.06 19.82 -27.98
C ALA A 83 -28.48 18.75 -27.03
N ARG A 84 -28.87 17.49 -27.19
CA ARG A 84 -28.32 16.37 -26.42
C ARG A 84 -26.84 16.14 -26.66
N ILE A 85 -26.37 16.29 -27.90
CA ILE A 85 -24.94 16.19 -28.24
C ILE A 85 -24.15 17.31 -27.55
N ARG A 86 -24.63 18.55 -27.61
CA ARG A 86 -23.99 19.69 -26.94
C ARG A 86 -23.88 19.46 -25.43
N GLN A 87 -24.97 19.03 -24.80
CA GLN A 87 -24.98 18.71 -23.37
C GLN A 87 -23.98 17.61 -23.01
N ARG A 88 -23.92 16.51 -23.78
CA ARG A 88 -22.95 15.44 -23.53
C ARG A 88 -21.51 15.88 -23.74
N ASN A 89 -21.25 16.75 -24.72
CA ASN A 89 -19.91 17.29 -24.95
C ASN A 89 -19.46 18.18 -23.80
N GLU A 90 -20.36 19.00 -23.25
CA GLU A 90 -20.08 19.80 -22.05
C GLU A 90 -19.80 18.90 -20.84
N GLN A 91 -20.62 17.86 -20.62
CA GLN A 91 -20.38 16.86 -19.57
C GLN A 91 -19.03 16.15 -19.74
N ASN A 92 -18.68 15.74 -20.96
CA ASN A 92 -17.40 15.11 -21.26
C ASN A 92 -16.22 16.05 -21.01
N SER A 93 -16.36 17.34 -21.34
CA SER A 93 -15.35 18.36 -21.06
C SER A 93 -15.13 18.55 -19.56
N LEU A 94 -16.21 18.63 -18.78
CA LEU A 94 -16.14 18.72 -17.32
C LEU A 94 -15.45 17.48 -16.70
N LEU A 95 -15.85 16.28 -17.14
CA LEU A 95 -15.24 15.03 -16.68
C LEU A 95 -13.75 14.94 -17.03
N ALA A 96 -13.35 15.41 -18.22
CA ALA A 96 -11.95 15.45 -18.62
C ALA A 96 -11.13 16.42 -17.74
N GLN A 97 -11.68 17.59 -17.42
CA GLN A 97 -11.04 18.54 -16.51
C GLN A 97 -10.93 18.00 -15.08
N GLU A 98 -11.95 17.29 -14.59
CA GLU A 98 -11.90 16.62 -13.28
C GLU A 98 -10.84 15.52 -13.23
N LEU A 99 -10.67 14.77 -14.32
CA LEU A 99 -9.62 13.75 -14.44
C LEU A 99 -8.22 14.35 -14.45
N ASP A 100 -8.01 15.49 -15.11
CA ASP A 100 -6.70 16.16 -15.13
C ASP A 100 -6.35 16.83 -13.79
N LYS A 101 -7.37 17.35 -13.08
CA LYS A 101 -7.22 17.89 -11.71
C LYS A 101 -6.91 16.81 -10.68
N ARG A 102 -7.35 15.56 -10.89
CA ARG A 102 -6.92 14.44 -10.05
C ARG A 102 -5.44 14.20 -10.30
N THR A 103 -4.63 14.43 -9.29
CA THR A 103 -3.18 14.17 -9.31
C THR A 103 -2.91 12.80 -9.95
N LYS A 104 -2.01 12.77 -10.96
CA LYS A 104 -1.59 11.54 -11.64
C LYS A 104 -0.97 10.59 -10.61
N VAL A 105 -1.83 9.75 -10.03
CA VAL A 105 -1.42 8.69 -9.10
C VAL A 105 -0.41 7.83 -9.85
N SER A 106 0.71 7.53 -9.21
CA SER A 106 1.77 6.69 -9.77
C SER A 106 1.14 5.46 -10.42
N SER A 107 1.60 5.08 -11.61
CA SER A 107 0.98 3.96 -12.32
C SER A 107 0.99 2.69 -11.46
N ARG A 108 -0.03 1.83 -11.62
CA ARG A 108 -0.11 0.53 -10.96
C ARG A 108 1.21 -0.26 -11.07
N SER A 109 1.87 -0.17 -12.23
CA SER A 109 3.17 -0.80 -12.49
C SER A 109 4.27 -0.32 -11.52
N SER A 110 4.31 0.98 -11.21
CA SER A 110 5.25 1.55 -10.24
C SER A 110 5.06 0.96 -8.84
N TYR A 111 3.81 0.91 -8.35
CA TYR A 111 3.50 0.28 -7.06
C TYR A 111 3.85 -1.22 -7.05
N MET A 112 3.54 -1.95 -8.12
CA MET A 112 3.87 -3.36 -8.24
C MET A 112 5.39 -3.59 -8.22
N LYS A 113 6.18 -2.74 -8.88
CA LYS A 113 7.64 -2.80 -8.83
C LYS A 113 8.15 -2.58 -7.40
N ARG A 114 7.66 -1.54 -6.71
CA ARG A 114 8.02 -1.25 -5.33
C ARG A 114 7.66 -2.38 -4.38
N ILE A 115 6.47 -2.97 -4.51
CA ILE A 115 6.04 -4.11 -3.69
C ILE A 115 6.96 -5.31 -3.92
N ARG A 116 7.31 -5.62 -5.17
CA ARG A 116 8.26 -6.71 -5.47
C ARG A 116 9.64 -6.46 -4.86
N GLU A 117 10.13 -5.22 -4.92
CA GLU A 117 11.40 -4.84 -4.28
C GLU A 117 11.34 -4.99 -2.76
N LEU A 118 10.25 -4.56 -2.12
CA LEU A 118 10.04 -4.75 -0.68
C LEU A 118 10.03 -6.23 -0.30
N ILE A 119 9.34 -7.09 -1.06
CA ILE A 119 9.33 -8.54 -0.83
C ILE A 119 10.75 -9.12 -0.98
N LYS A 120 11.50 -8.71 -1.99
CA LYS A 120 12.88 -9.17 -2.19
C LYS A 120 13.78 -8.75 -1.02
N ASN A 121 13.64 -7.51 -0.55
CA ASN A 121 14.41 -7.00 0.58
C ASN A 121 14.05 -7.72 1.88
N SER A 122 12.77 -7.98 2.14
CA SER A 122 12.32 -8.75 3.30
C SER A 122 12.94 -10.15 3.32
N LYS A 123 12.92 -10.88 2.20
CA LYS A 123 13.57 -12.20 2.11
C LYS A 123 15.08 -12.15 2.35
N LYS A 124 15.74 -11.09 1.86
CA LYS A 124 17.16 -10.88 2.11
C LYS A 124 17.41 -10.64 3.60
N GLN A 125 16.61 -9.79 4.23
CA GLN A 125 16.69 -9.53 5.67
C GLN A 125 16.51 -10.80 6.49
N ASP A 126 15.58 -11.69 6.15
CA ASP A 126 15.41 -12.97 6.86
C ASP A 126 16.67 -13.84 6.81
N THR A 127 17.34 -13.85 5.65
CA THR A 127 18.59 -14.59 5.44
C THR A 127 19.73 -13.95 6.24
N ASP A 128 19.86 -12.63 6.16
CA ASP A 128 20.89 -11.87 6.88
C ASP A 128 20.69 -12.00 8.40
N ILE A 129 19.45 -11.94 8.91
CA ILE A 129 19.12 -12.16 10.33
C ILE A 129 19.52 -13.56 10.76
N SER A 130 19.18 -14.58 9.96
CA SER A 130 19.54 -15.97 10.27
C SER A 130 21.06 -16.15 10.34
N HIS A 131 21.80 -15.49 9.45
CA HIS A 131 23.26 -15.47 9.46
C HIS A 131 23.82 -14.79 10.71
N ILE A 132 23.34 -13.58 11.05
CA ILE A 132 23.75 -12.84 12.24
C ILE A 132 23.50 -13.68 13.50
N ILE A 133 22.37 -14.38 13.60
CA ILE A 133 22.06 -15.26 14.74
C ILE A 133 23.08 -16.40 14.82
N ALA A 134 23.44 -17.03 13.70
CA ALA A 134 24.42 -18.10 13.66
C ALA A 134 25.82 -17.61 14.09
N GLU A 135 26.27 -16.48 13.56
CA GLU A 135 27.54 -15.85 13.94
C GLU A 135 27.55 -15.45 15.41
N THR A 136 26.47 -14.86 15.92
CA THR A 136 26.35 -14.48 17.34
C THR A 136 26.46 -15.71 18.24
N ARG A 137 25.85 -16.84 17.85
CA ARG A 137 25.96 -18.11 18.59
C ARG A 137 27.38 -18.68 18.55
N GLU A 138 28.08 -18.56 17.43
CA GLU A 138 29.49 -18.96 17.32
C GLU A 138 30.36 -18.11 18.24
N LEU A 139 30.24 -16.78 18.16
CA LEU A 139 30.97 -15.85 19.02
C LEU A 139 30.74 -16.13 20.51
N HIS A 140 29.51 -16.48 20.92
CA HIS A 140 29.24 -16.90 22.29
C HIS A 140 29.98 -18.20 22.67
N ARG A 141 30.04 -19.19 21.77
CA ARG A 141 30.76 -20.44 22.01
C ARG A 141 32.27 -20.21 22.10
N GLU A 142 32.84 -19.42 21.20
CA GLU A 142 34.25 -19.03 21.23
C GLU A 142 34.60 -18.22 22.48
N SER A 143 33.75 -17.27 22.87
CA SER A 143 33.91 -16.47 24.09
C SER A 143 33.94 -17.38 25.32
N ASN A 144 32.99 -18.32 25.43
CA ASN A 144 32.95 -19.28 26.53
C ASN A 144 34.19 -20.20 26.55
N ALA A 145 34.61 -20.71 25.40
CA ALA A 145 35.80 -21.56 25.29
C ALA A 145 37.08 -20.79 25.70
N ASN A 146 37.19 -19.53 25.30
CA ASN A 146 38.29 -18.65 25.71
C ASN A 146 38.26 -18.37 27.22
N GLN A 147 37.09 -18.11 27.80
CA GLN A 147 36.94 -17.90 29.23
C GLN A 147 37.34 -19.13 30.04
N GLU A 148 36.95 -20.34 29.60
CA GLU A 148 37.35 -21.58 30.25
C GLU A 148 38.85 -21.85 30.12
N ARG A 149 39.42 -21.60 28.94
CA ARG A 149 40.88 -21.69 28.73
C ARG A 149 41.62 -20.70 29.63
N LEU A 150 41.15 -19.46 29.74
CA LEU A 150 41.72 -18.43 30.60
C LEU A 150 41.71 -18.87 32.07
N LYS A 151 40.58 -19.39 32.57
CA LYS A 151 40.47 -19.92 33.94
C LYS A 151 41.50 -21.01 34.22
N ARG A 152 41.66 -21.97 33.29
CA ARG A 152 42.64 -23.06 33.43
C ARG A 152 44.08 -22.56 33.42
N THR A 153 44.42 -21.67 32.49
CA THR A 153 45.78 -21.09 32.42
C THR A 153 46.08 -20.27 33.67
N TYR A 154 45.12 -19.47 34.14
CA TYR A 154 45.28 -18.68 35.35
C TYR A 154 45.54 -19.56 36.57
N ALA A 155 44.78 -20.64 36.77
CA ALA A 155 44.99 -21.58 37.87
C ALA A 155 46.40 -22.19 37.86
N ILE A 156 46.94 -22.52 36.68
CA ILE A 156 48.31 -23.03 36.54
C ILE A 156 49.34 -21.94 36.92
N VAL A 157 49.15 -20.72 36.42
CA VAL A 157 50.06 -19.59 36.71
C VAL A 157 50.02 -19.25 38.19
N ASP A 158 48.84 -19.17 38.80
CA ASP A 158 48.68 -18.87 40.23
C ASP A 158 49.39 -19.92 41.10
N GLU A 159 49.25 -21.21 40.81
CA GLU A 159 49.96 -22.27 41.53
C GLU A 159 51.50 -22.15 41.38
N LEU A 160 52.00 -21.81 40.19
CA LEU A 160 53.43 -21.60 39.95
C LEU A 160 53.96 -20.40 40.74
N VAL A 161 53.22 -19.29 40.72
CA VAL A 161 53.56 -18.07 41.46
C VAL A 161 53.49 -18.32 42.96
N PHE A 162 52.47 -19.01 43.46
CA PHE A 162 52.32 -19.36 44.85
C PHE A 162 53.49 -20.24 45.35
N ARG A 163 53.89 -21.23 44.56
CA ARG A 163 55.03 -22.09 44.88
C ARG A 163 56.34 -21.30 44.95
N ASP A 164 56.55 -20.35 44.03
CA ASP A 164 57.75 -19.51 44.03
C ASP A 164 57.75 -18.53 45.20
N ALA A 165 56.61 -17.91 45.48
CA ALA A 165 56.43 -16.96 46.56
C ALA A 165 56.73 -17.55 47.95
N LYS A 166 56.60 -18.87 48.14
CA LYS A 166 56.95 -19.53 49.41
C LYS A 166 58.44 -19.41 49.78
N LYS A 167 59.33 -19.16 48.82
CA LYS A 167 60.79 -19.20 49.03
C LYS A 167 61.32 -18.07 49.93
N ASP A 168 60.67 -16.91 49.96
CA ASP A 168 61.11 -15.78 50.77
C ASP A 168 59.94 -14.95 51.33
N ALA A 169 60.20 -14.20 52.41
CA ALA A 169 59.15 -13.47 53.13
C ALA A 169 58.56 -12.31 52.31
N THR A 170 59.37 -11.65 51.50
CA THR A 170 58.97 -10.51 50.67
C THR A 170 58.03 -10.98 49.56
N SER A 171 58.35 -12.09 48.88
CA SER A 171 57.51 -12.67 47.85
C SER A 171 56.18 -13.20 48.38
N ARG A 172 56.15 -13.75 49.61
CA ARG A 172 54.87 -14.10 50.29
C ARG A 172 53.99 -12.87 50.53
N GLN A 173 54.59 -11.71 50.81
CA GLN A 173 53.84 -10.48 51.00
C GLN A 173 53.36 -9.90 49.67
N ALA A 174 54.21 -9.92 48.64
CA ALA A 174 53.82 -9.52 47.28
C ALA A 174 52.68 -10.40 46.73
N TYR A 175 52.72 -11.72 46.94
CA TYR A 175 51.64 -12.63 46.54
C TYR A 175 50.31 -12.31 47.23
N ARG A 176 50.32 -11.99 48.52
CA ARG A 176 49.11 -11.57 49.26
C ARG A 176 48.50 -10.29 48.69
N LEU A 177 49.34 -9.31 48.35
CA LEU A 177 48.89 -8.08 47.69
C LEU A 177 48.33 -8.38 46.30
N LEU A 178 48.99 -9.23 45.51
CA LEU A 178 48.53 -9.64 44.18
C LEU A 178 47.16 -10.32 44.24
N THR A 179 46.97 -11.25 45.19
CA THR A 179 45.68 -11.94 45.41
C THR A 179 44.60 -10.94 45.77
N SER A 180 44.88 -10.02 46.72
CA SER A 180 43.93 -8.97 47.09
C SER A 180 43.57 -8.05 45.91
N ILE A 181 44.53 -7.70 45.06
CA ILE A 181 44.28 -6.94 43.84
C ILE A 181 43.35 -7.72 42.90
N HIS A 182 43.61 -9.01 42.68
CA HIS A 182 42.74 -9.86 41.86
C HIS A 182 41.31 -9.94 42.38
N ASP A 183 41.13 -10.13 43.69
CA ASP A 183 39.81 -10.18 44.33
C ASP A 183 39.06 -8.86 44.17
N ASN A 184 39.73 -7.73 44.39
CA ASN A 184 39.16 -6.39 44.19
C ASN A 184 38.72 -6.15 42.73
N PHE A 185 39.51 -6.62 41.75
CA PHE A 185 39.14 -6.53 40.34
C PHE A 185 37.97 -7.44 39.99
N ALA A 186 37.89 -8.63 40.57
CA ALA A 186 36.74 -9.53 40.39
C ALA A 186 35.45 -8.86 40.90
N GLU A 187 35.48 -8.31 42.12
CA GLU A 187 34.35 -7.57 42.68
C GLU A 187 33.97 -6.34 41.84
N CYS A 188 34.97 -5.58 41.36
CA CYS A 188 34.74 -4.43 40.48
C CYS A 188 34.06 -4.84 39.17
N SER A 189 34.53 -5.93 38.54
CA SER A 189 33.94 -6.47 37.32
C SER A 189 32.49 -6.90 37.53
N ASP A 190 32.20 -7.60 38.63
CA ASP A 190 30.83 -8.02 38.96
C ASP A 190 29.90 -6.82 39.17
N LYS A 191 30.37 -5.78 39.87
CA LYS A 191 29.62 -4.53 40.03
C LYS A 191 29.32 -3.87 38.69
N ILE A 192 30.29 -3.80 37.78
CA ILE A 192 30.07 -3.27 36.42
C ILE A 192 29.00 -4.07 35.68
N PHE A 193 29.06 -5.41 35.72
CA PHE A 193 28.03 -6.24 35.07
C PHE A 193 26.63 -6.03 35.67
N THR A 194 26.53 -5.92 37.00
CA THR A 194 25.23 -5.63 37.64
C THR A 194 24.72 -4.24 37.28
N LEU A 195 25.59 -3.24 37.20
CA LEU A 195 25.24 -1.89 36.77
C LEU A 195 24.74 -1.87 35.33
N ASP A 196 25.41 -2.57 34.42
CA ASP A 196 25.01 -2.68 33.01
C ASP A 196 23.66 -3.38 32.85
N LYS A 197 23.38 -4.39 33.69
CA LYS A 197 22.08 -5.06 33.72
C LYS A 197 20.99 -4.11 34.19
N LEU A 198 21.21 -3.41 35.31
CA LEU A 198 20.28 -2.42 35.83
C LEU A 198 20.03 -1.28 34.84
N HIS A 199 21.07 -0.80 34.13
CA HIS A 199 20.90 0.21 33.09
C HIS A 199 19.99 -0.25 31.95
N ARG A 200 20.13 -1.51 31.50
CA ARG A 200 19.24 -2.09 30.49
C ARG A 200 17.80 -2.18 30.99
N GLU A 201 17.60 -2.66 32.22
CA GLU A 201 16.27 -2.73 32.84
C GLU A 201 15.63 -1.34 32.99
N ILE A 202 16.40 -0.33 33.43
CA ILE A 202 15.93 1.06 33.51
C ILE A 202 15.50 1.56 32.13
N THR A 203 16.30 1.29 31.10
CA THR A 203 16.01 1.74 29.73
C THR A 203 14.75 1.06 29.18
N GLU A 204 14.57 -0.25 29.44
CA GLU A 204 13.38 -1.01 29.04
C GLU A 204 12.13 -0.53 29.77
N LEU A 205 12.21 -0.28 31.07
CA LEU A 205 11.12 0.29 31.86
C LEU A 205 10.76 1.70 31.37
N ALA A 206 11.75 2.55 31.10
CA ALA A 206 11.52 3.89 30.56
C ALA A 206 10.82 3.83 29.19
N SER A 207 11.25 2.92 28.31
CA SER A 207 10.59 2.70 27.01
C SER A 207 9.14 2.19 27.18
N THR A 208 8.91 1.32 28.16
CA THR A 208 7.57 0.81 28.48
C THR A 208 6.65 1.94 28.98
N VAL A 209 7.15 2.79 29.87
CA VAL A 209 6.42 3.97 30.37
C VAL A 209 6.09 4.91 29.22
N GLU A 210 7.06 5.25 28.37
CA GLU A 210 6.84 6.12 27.21
C GLU A 210 5.79 5.52 26.24
N ALA A 211 5.79 4.20 26.04
CA ALA A 211 4.81 3.51 25.22
C ALA A 211 3.40 3.58 25.84
N MET A 212 3.28 3.44 27.17
CA MET A 212 2.01 3.56 27.90
C MET A 212 1.48 5.01 27.88
N GLU A 213 2.35 6.02 27.97
CA GLU A 213 1.96 7.42 27.85
C GLU A 213 1.42 7.75 26.45
N LYS A 214 2.03 7.22 25.39
CA LYS A 214 1.60 7.43 24.00
C LYS A 214 0.33 6.66 23.63
N ARG A 215 0.05 5.56 24.33
CA ARG A 215 -1.18 4.78 24.20
C ARG A 215 -1.89 4.74 25.55
N PRO A 216 -2.57 5.82 25.97
CA PRO A 216 -3.45 5.74 27.11
C PRO A 216 -4.50 4.66 26.80
N VAL A 217 -4.48 3.58 27.56
CA VAL A 217 -5.54 2.58 27.52
C VAL A 217 -6.81 3.32 27.94
N ASP A 218 -7.80 3.35 27.05
CA ASP A 218 -9.12 3.85 27.38
C ASP A 218 -9.75 2.84 28.35
N LEU A 219 -9.50 3.05 29.65
CA LEU A 219 -9.97 2.20 30.74
C LEU A 219 -11.49 2.02 30.70
N HIS A 220 -12.23 3.06 30.30
CA HIS A 220 -13.69 2.99 30.19
C HIS A 220 -14.12 2.04 29.07
N ARG A 221 -13.42 2.07 27.92
CA ARG A 221 -13.67 1.12 26.84
C ARG A 221 -13.27 -0.31 27.23
N ALA A 222 -12.13 -0.48 27.90
CA ALA A 222 -11.69 -1.79 28.37
C ALA A 222 -12.65 -2.39 29.41
N GLU A 223 -13.19 -1.57 30.32
CA GLU A 223 -14.22 -1.97 31.28
C GLU A 223 -15.54 -2.35 30.60
N ALA A 224 -15.96 -1.59 29.59
CA ALA A 224 -17.15 -1.90 28.80
C ALA A 224 -17.01 -3.23 28.04
N ASP A 225 -15.86 -3.45 27.39
CA ASP A 225 -15.56 -4.69 26.67
C ASP A 225 -15.50 -5.88 27.65
N PHE A 226 -14.88 -5.70 28.82
CA PHE A 226 -14.83 -6.72 29.87
C PHE A 226 -16.23 -7.06 30.42
N SER A 227 -17.05 -6.06 30.72
CA SER A 227 -18.43 -6.25 31.18
C SER A 227 -19.26 -7.02 30.14
N THR A 228 -19.07 -6.69 28.86
CA THR A 228 -19.72 -7.38 27.74
C THR A 228 -19.30 -8.86 27.71
N LEU A 229 -18.00 -9.15 27.78
CA LEU A 229 -17.49 -10.53 27.83
C LEU A 229 -18.02 -11.32 29.04
N VAL A 230 -18.10 -10.70 30.22
CA VAL A 230 -18.67 -11.33 31.41
C VAL A 230 -20.15 -11.67 31.19
N SER A 231 -20.91 -10.76 30.59
CA SER A 231 -22.33 -10.99 30.28
C SER A 231 -22.53 -12.11 29.25
N GLU A 232 -21.68 -12.16 28.22
CA GLU A 232 -21.70 -13.19 27.18
C GLU A 232 -21.34 -14.55 27.77
N ASN A 233 -20.28 -14.63 28.58
CA ASN A 233 -19.87 -15.86 29.26
C ASN A 233 -20.97 -16.39 30.18
N ALA A 234 -21.62 -15.53 30.96
CA ALA A 234 -22.75 -15.91 31.79
C ALA A 234 -23.95 -16.41 30.96
N CYS A 235 -24.17 -15.85 29.78
CA CYS A 235 -25.20 -16.31 28.86
C CYS A 235 -24.88 -17.70 28.29
N LEU A 236 -23.62 -17.91 27.89
CA LEU A 236 -23.12 -19.19 27.37
C LEU A 236 -23.18 -20.29 28.42
N GLU A 237 -22.81 -20.01 29.67
CA GLU A 237 -22.92 -20.98 30.78
C GLU A 237 -24.36 -21.41 31.03
N ARG A 238 -25.32 -20.47 31.00
CA ARG A 238 -26.75 -20.79 31.11
C ARG A 238 -27.23 -21.63 29.94
N ALA A 239 -26.80 -21.33 28.72
CA ALA A 239 -27.16 -22.11 27.53
C ALA A 239 -26.60 -23.54 27.61
N ILE A 240 -25.37 -23.71 28.09
CA ILE A 240 -24.76 -25.02 28.32
C ILE A 240 -25.53 -25.82 29.39
N GLN A 241 -25.91 -25.19 30.50
CA GLN A 241 -26.70 -25.83 31.55
C GLN A 241 -28.14 -26.18 31.11
N ALA A 242 -28.74 -25.38 30.23
CA ALA A 242 -30.05 -25.69 29.66
C ALA A 242 -29.98 -26.87 28.69
N ASN A 243 -28.94 -26.93 27.85
CA ASN A 243 -28.72 -28.04 26.93
C ASN A 243 -28.36 -29.35 27.65
N SER A 244 -27.66 -29.31 28.79
CA SER A 244 -27.38 -30.50 29.59
C SER A 244 -28.63 -31.05 30.30
N LYS A 245 -29.57 -30.19 30.69
CA LYS A 245 -30.87 -30.60 31.27
C LYS A 245 -31.86 -31.17 30.23
N ASN A 246 -31.73 -30.79 28.96
CA ASN A 246 -32.56 -31.30 27.87
C ASN A 246 -32.02 -32.60 27.24
N SER A 247 -30.85 -33.08 27.66
CA SER A 247 -30.19 -34.26 27.12
C SER A 247 -30.13 -35.45 28.11
N GLY A 248 -30.86 -35.37 29.23
CA GLY A 248 -31.03 -36.46 30.22
C GLY A 248 -32.50 -36.78 30.41
#